data_AF-A0A087DQI9-F1
#
_entry.id   AF-A0A087DQI9-F1
#
_cell.length_a   1.000
_cell.length_b   1.000
_cell.length_c   1.000
_cell.angle_alpha   90.00
_cell.angle_beta   90.00
_cell.angle_gamma   90.00
#
_symmetry.space_group_name_H-M   'P 1'
#
loop_
_entity.id
_entity.type
_entity.pdbx_description
1 polymer ?
#
loop_
_entity_poly.entity_id
_entity_poly.type
_entity_poly.pdbx_seq_one_letter_code
_entity_poly.pdbx_strand_id
1 'polypeptide(L)'
;MADAQRAGRCAYSRNEAEQAALRRRAKVGDFTRVYPGIPSLYAETMYWNGLKPPERTMHIARTLAQAHRTWVFGGLVAAVAYGFEHQWCLHDGSVTIATSDHGTHRPDCHLKRVYVPKTATTRIEHEETGLFLLPPAMTLLDCAGSHEFRFALPFFDSAFAKGTTAEDVLDALGRMHADPRSALRLLRHVNAKSENGGNRWHAER
;
A
#
# COMPACT_ATOMS: atom_id res chain seq x y z
N MET A 1 -4.01 -13.20 19.49
CA MET A 1 -4.92 -12.23 18.84
C MET A 1 -4.68 -10.81 19.33
N ALA A 2 -4.77 -10.57 20.64
CA ALA A 2 -4.40 -9.28 21.25
C ALA A 2 -3.00 -8.79 20.82
N ASP A 3 -2.03 -9.70 20.69
CA ASP A 3 -0.67 -9.35 20.24
C ASP A 3 -0.57 -8.93 18.76
N ALA A 4 -1.48 -9.41 17.90
CA ALA A 4 -1.52 -8.99 16.50
C ALA A 4 -2.10 -7.58 16.39
N GLN A 5 -3.25 -7.32 17.04
CA GLN A 5 -3.87 -5.99 17.09
C GLN A 5 -2.92 -4.95 17.70
N ARG A 6 -2.29 -5.27 18.85
CA ARG A 6 -1.33 -4.36 19.51
C ARG A 6 -0.12 -4.04 18.63
N ALA A 7 0.28 -4.97 17.77
CA ALA A 7 1.35 -4.77 16.80
C ALA A 7 0.86 -4.17 15.47
N GLY A 8 -0.39 -3.72 15.39
CA GLY A 8 -0.99 -3.17 14.18
C GLY A 8 -1.00 -4.17 13.03
N ARG A 9 -1.33 -5.44 13.29
CA ARG A 9 -1.39 -6.56 12.33
C ARG A 9 -2.74 -7.26 12.35
N CYS A 10 -3.03 -7.94 11.26
CA CYS A 10 -4.12 -8.91 11.13
C CYS A 10 -3.70 -10.28 11.65
N ALA A 11 -4.68 -11.14 11.87
CA ALA A 11 -4.47 -12.53 12.21
C ALA A 11 -4.38 -13.42 10.98
N TYR A 12 -3.44 -14.34 11.01
CA TYR A 12 -3.32 -15.48 10.11
C TYR A 12 -2.62 -16.61 10.85
N SER A 13 -2.76 -17.83 10.36
CA SER A 13 -1.92 -18.95 10.79
C SER A 13 -1.38 -19.71 9.58
N ARG A 14 -0.21 -20.32 9.76
CA ARG A 14 0.34 -21.32 8.83
C ARG A 14 -0.20 -22.73 9.13
N ASN A 15 -0.82 -22.93 10.29
CA ASN A 15 -1.49 -24.17 10.65
C ASN A 15 -2.91 -24.17 10.09
N GLU A 16 -3.25 -25.19 9.30
CA GLU A 16 -4.56 -25.30 8.64
C GLU A 16 -5.72 -25.38 9.63
N ALA A 17 -5.53 -26.01 10.80
CA ALA A 17 -6.57 -26.11 11.83
C ALA A 17 -6.90 -24.74 12.44
N GLU A 18 -5.87 -23.94 12.73
CA GLU A 18 -6.02 -22.57 13.23
C GLU A 18 -6.60 -21.65 12.16
N GLN A 19 -6.16 -21.80 10.91
CA GLN A 19 -6.69 -21.06 9.77
C GLN A 19 -8.16 -21.43 9.48
N ALA A 20 -8.55 -22.69 9.70
CA ALA A 20 -9.95 -23.13 9.64
C ALA A 20 -10.77 -22.56 10.80
N ALA A 21 -10.19 -22.44 12.01
CA ALA A 21 -10.85 -21.78 13.13
C ALA A 21 -11.13 -20.30 12.86
N LEU A 22 -10.17 -19.56 12.31
CA LEU A 22 -10.37 -18.17 11.87
C LEU A 22 -11.48 -18.04 10.82
N ARG A 23 -11.48 -18.94 9.82
CA ARG A 23 -12.56 -19.01 8.82
C ARG A 23 -13.93 -19.24 9.44
N ARG A 24 -14.05 -20.15 10.43
CA ARG A 24 -15.32 -20.41 11.12
C ARG A 24 -15.81 -19.18 11.90
N ARG A 25 -14.92 -18.52 12.64
CA ARG A 25 -15.27 -17.29 13.38
C ARG A 25 -15.68 -16.16 12.43
N ALA A 26 -15.08 -16.10 11.24
CA ALA A 26 -15.49 -15.12 10.24
C ALA A 26 -16.89 -15.38 9.68
N LYS A 27 -17.33 -16.64 9.57
CA LYS A 27 -18.71 -16.97 9.16
C LYS A 27 -19.75 -16.58 10.20
N VAL A 28 -19.40 -16.57 11.49
CA VAL A 28 -20.30 -16.21 12.59
C VAL A 28 -20.34 -14.69 12.84
N GLY A 29 -19.39 -13.94 12.28
CA GLY A 29 -19.36 -12.46 12.33
C GLY A 29 -18.40 -11.86 13.37
N ASP A 30 -17.85 -12.68 14.27
CA ASP A 30 -16.81 -12.25 15.22
C ASP A 30 -15.58 -11.66 14.49
N PHE A 31 -15.29 -12.19 13.30
CA PHE A 31 -14.16 -11.83 12.47
C PHE A 31 -14.59 -11.40 11.08
N THR A 32 -13.82 -10.51 10.49
CA THR A 32 -13.91 -10.15 9.08
C THR A 32 -12.71 -10.74 8.35
N ARG A 33 -12.94 -11.34 7.18
CA ARG A 33 -11.86 -11.73 6.26
C ARG A 33 -11.41 -10.48 5.52
N VAL A 34 -10.33 -9.87 5.99
CA VAL A 34 -9.87 -8.55 5.53
C VAL A 34 -8.99 -8.60 4.28
N TYR A 35 -8.39 -9.75 4.01
CA TYR A 35 -7.61 -9.99 2.81
C TYR A 35 -7.76 -11.46 2.38
N PRO A 36 -8.28 -11.75 1.18
CA PRO A 36 -8.56 -13.11 0.76
C PRO A 36 -7.40 -13.81 0.05
N GLY A 37 -6.24 -13.17 -0.11
CA GLY A 37 -5.05 -13.77 -0.73
C GLY A 37 -4.36 -14.82 0.14
N ILE A 38 -3.07 -15.06 -0.12
CA ILE A 38 -2.26 -16.09 0.56
C ILE A 38 -1.19 -15.43 1.45
N PRO A 39 -1.19 -15.67 2.77
CA PRO A 39 -2.26 -16.30 3.53
C PRO A 39 -3.50 -15.38 3.61
N SER A 40 -4.67 -15.97 3.83
CA SER A 40 -5.86 -15.16 4.09
C SER A 40 -5.77 -14.55 5.48
N LEU A 41 -6.13 -13.28 5.58
CA LEU A 41 -6.01 -12.51 6.80
C LEU A 41 -7.38 -12.21 7.38
N TYR A 42 -7.42 -12.16 8.71
CA TYR A 42 -8.63 -11.91 9.49
C TYR A 42 -8.37 -10.84 10.52
N ALA A 43 -9.39 -10.06 10.85
CA ALA A 43 -9.37 -9.16 11.98
C ALA A 43 -10.71 -9.27 12.73
N GLU A 44 -10.70 -8.99 14.02
CA GLU A 44 -11.95 -8.87 14.78
C GLU A 44 -12.80 -7.76 14.18
N THR A 45 -14.09 -8.02 13.97
CA THR A 45 -14.97 -7.16 13.18
C THR A 45 -15.09 -5.75 13.76
N MET A 46 -15.32 -5.62 15.07
CA MET A 46 -15.48 -4.31 15.71
C MET A 46 -14.19 -3.50 15.67
N TYR A 47 -13.06 -4.13 15.98
CA TYR A 47 -11.74 -3.52 15.86
C TYR A 47 -11.46 -3.03 14.44
N TRP A 48 -11.67 -3.88 13.44
CA TRP A 48 -11.41 -3.56 12.04
C TRP A 48 -12.27 -2.40 11.54
N ASN A 49 -13.54 -2.37 11.94
CA ASN A 49 -14.47 -1.32 11.57
C ASN A 49 -14.08 0.04 12.18
N GLY A 50 -13.43 0.05 13.35
CA GLY A 50 -12.89 1.27 13.96
C GLY A 50 -11.65 1.85 13.28
N LEU A 51 -10.94 1.07 12.46
CA LEU A 51 -9.73 1.54 11.77
C LEU A 51 -10.07 2.43 10.57
N LYS A 52 -9.27 3.48 10.37
CA LYS A 52 -9.26 4.30 9.16
C LYS A 52 -8.70 3.51 7.97
N PRO A 53 -9.04 3.87 6.72
CA PRO A 53 -8.57 3.13 5.55
C PRO A 53 -7.03 2.99 5.42
N PRO A 54 -6.22 4.05 5.67
CA PRO A 54 -4.77 3.90 5.70
C PRO A 54 -4.26 2.93 6.77
N GLU A 55 -4.88 2.93 7.95
CA GLU A 55 -4.53 2.03 9.05
C GLU A 55 -4.81 0.57 8.66
N ARG A 56 -5.95 0.31 8.01
CA ARG A 56 -6.30 -1.01 7.46
C ARG A 56 -5.27 -1.50 6.45
N THR A 57 -4.86 -0.64 5.51
CA THR A 57 -3.80 -0.96 4.55
C THR A 57 -2.49 -1.35 5.26
N MET A 58 -2.10 -0.60 6.28
CA MET A 58 -0.89 -0.90 7.04
C MET A 58 -0.98 -2.21 7.83
N HIS A 59 -2.15 -2.54 8.38
CA HIS A 59 -2.37 -3.83 9.05
C HIS A 59 -2.20 -5.02 8.11
N ILE A 60 -2.74 -4.93 6.90
CA ILE A 60 -2.59 -5.95 5.87
C ILE A 60 -1.10 -6.06 5.49
N ALA A 61 -0.44 -4.95 5.18
CA ALA A 61 0.95 -4.92 4.75
C ALA A 61 1.91 -5.53 5.79
N ARG A 62 1.84 -5.11 7.06
CA ARG A 62 2.67 -5.65 8.15
C ARG A 62 2.49 -7.15 8.33
N THR A 63 1.26 -7.65 8.16
CA THR A 63 0.96 -9.08 8.28
C THR A 63 1.53 -9.87 7.11
N LEU A 64 1.38 -9.34 5.88
CA LEU A 64 1.93 -9.95 4.68
C LEU A 64 3.46 -9.94 4.68
N ALA A 65 4.10 -8.88 5.19
CA ALA A 65 5.55 -8.83 5.34
C ALA A 65 6.09 -9.91 6.28
N GLN A 66 5.35 -10.27 7.32
CA GLN A 66 5.72 -11.39 8.20
C GLN A 66 5.59 -12.75 7.49
N ALA A 67 4.54 -12.91 6.66
CA ALA A 67 4.31 -14.12 5.90
C ALA A 67 5.32 -14.28 4.75
N HIS A 68 5.67 -13.17 4.09
CA HIS A 68 6.47 -13.06 2.87
C HIS A 68 7.58 -12.01 3.05
N ARG A 69 8.65 -12.39 3.75
CA ARG A 69 9.72 -11.48 4.19
C ARG A 69 10.51 -10.79 3.07
N THR A 70 10.40 -11.28 1.83
CA THR A 70 11.11 -10.72 0.67
C THR A 70 10.26 -9.76 -0.15
N TRP A 71 8.97 -9.62 0.16
CA TRP A 71 8.07 -8.73 -0.59
C TRP A 71 8.48 -7.27 -0.42
N VAL A 72 8.51 -6.57 -1.55
CA VAL A 72 8.72 -5.13 -1.63
C VAL A 72 7.38 -4.51 -1.99
N PHE A 73 6.84 -3.66 -1.13
CA PHE A 73 5.52 -3.07 -1.31
C PHE A 73 5.58 -1.76 -2.11
N GLY A 74 4.58 -1.58 -2.97
CA GLY A 74 4.36 -0.36 -3.75
C GLY A 74 3.00 0.26 -3.49
N GLY A 75 2.56 1.12 -4.41
CA GLY A 75 1.23 1.73 -4.45
C GLY A 75 0.82 2.37 -3.13
N LEU A 76 -0.43 2.13 -2.72
CA LEU A 76 -1.00 2.69 -1.50
C LEU A 76 -0.29 2.26 -0.22
N VAL A 77 0.33 1.06 -0.18
CA VAL A 77 1.08 0.64 1.00
C VAL A 77 2.30 1.54 1.22
N ALA A 78 3.09 1.75 0.16
CA ALA A 78 4.25 2.61 0.21
C ALA A 78 3.86 4.08 0.40
N ALA A 79 2.82 4.55 -0.30
CA ALA A 79 2.32 5.91 -0.16
C ALA A 79 1.88 6.23 1.29
N VAL A 80 1.17 5.31 1.96
CA VAL A 80 0.82 5.45 3.38
C VAL A 80 2.06 5.48 4.27
N ALA A 81 3.03 4.59 4.03
CA ALA A 81 4.25 4.53 4.83
C ALA A 81 5.08 5.82 4.74
N TYR A 82 5.22 6.40 3.54
CA TYR A 82 5.89 7.70 3.34
C TYR A 82 5.03 8.90 3.77
N GLY A 83 3.76 8.66 4.10
CA GLY A 83 2.80 9.69 4.47
C GLY A 83 2.44 10.63 3.31
N PHE A 84 2.37 10.11 2.09
CA PHE A 84 1.87 10.86 0.94
C PHE A 84 0.36 11.06 1.06
N GLU A 85 -0.11 12.27 0.77
CA GLU A 85 -1.51 12.63 0.80
C GLU A 85 -2.28 11.99 -0.36
N HIS A 86 -3.45 11.45 -0.05
CA HIS A 86 -4.35 10.85 -1.03
C HIS A 86 -5.75 10.67 -0.46
N GLN A 87 -6.72 10.43 -1.33
CA GLN A 87 -8.10 10.23 -0.93
C GLN A 87 -8.29 8.83 -0.36
N TRP A 88 -9.02 8.74 0.76
CA TRP A 88 -9.26 7.46 1.43
C TRP A 88 -10.08 6.46 0.61
N CYS A 89 -10.84 6.94 -0.38
CA CYS A 89 -11.62 6.08 -1.28
C CYS A 89 -10.76 5.18 -2.18
N LEU A 90 -9.45 5.46 -2.29
CA LEU A 90 -8.53 4.63 -3.09
C LEU A 90 -8.20 3.29 -2.41
N HIS A 91 -8.41 3.18 -1.09
CA HIS A 91 -8.17 1.94 -0.34
C HIS A 91 -9.26 0.90 -0.61
N ASP A 92 -9.01 0.02 -1.56
CA ASP A 92 -9.89 -1.10 -1.97
C ASP A 92 -9.56 -2.44 -1.27
N GLY A 93 -8.60 -2.43 -0.34
CA GLY A 93 -8.11 -3.63 0.34
C GLY A 93 -7.13 -4.47 -0.48
N SER A 94 -6.75 -4.02 -1.68
CA SER A 94 -5.65 -4.59 -2.43
C SER A 94 -4.29 -4.11 -1.91
N VAL A 95 -3.24 -4.87 -2.21
CA VAL A 95 -1.85 -4.48 -2.00
C VAL A 95 -1.08 -4.61 -3.30
N THR A 96 -0.10 -3.72 -3.49
CA THR A 96 0.82 -3.79 -4.62
C THR A 96 2.18 -4.29 -4.13
N ILE A 97 2.76 -5.26 -4.84
CA ILE A 97 4.13 -5.72 -4.63
C ILE A 97 4.96 -5.55 -5.90
N ALA A 98 6.23 -5.25 -5.75
CA ALA A 98 7.19 -5.22 -6.84
C ALA A 98 7.75 -6.62 -7.08
N THR A 99 7.82 -7.03 -8.36
CA THR A 99 8.40 -8.32 -8.76
C THR A 99 9.42 -8.13 -9.88
N SER A 100 10.44 -8.98 -9.91
CA SER A 100 11.49 -8.97 -10.95
C SER A 100 11.23 -9.99 -12.05
N ASP A 101 10.12 -10.72 -11.98
CA ASP A 101 9.70 -11.68 -12.98
C ASP A 101 8.56 -11.09 -13.83
N HIS A 102 8.66 -11.27 -15.14
CA HIS A 102 7.55 -11.04 -16.08
C HIS A 102 6.51 -12.17 -16.03
N GLY A 103 6.39 -12.86 -14.89
CA GLY A 103 5.64 -14.11 -14.78
C GLY A 103 4.21 -13.96 -15.28
N THR A 104 3.66 -15.04 -15.84
CA THR A 104 2.25 -15.19 -16.22
C THR A 104 1.36 -15.36 -14.99
N HIS A 105 1.56 -14.49 -13.99
CA HIS A 105 0.75 -14.48 -12.78
C HIS A 105 -0.68 -14.15 -13.17
N ARG A 106 -1.61 -14.99 -12.71
CA ARG A 106 -3.03 -14.70 -12.91
C ARG A 106 -3.34 -13.36 -12.24
N PRO A 107 -4.07 -12.45 -12.91
CA PRO A 107 -4.52 -11.23 -12.28
C PRO A 107 -5.27 -11.55 -10.98
N ASP A 108 -4.82 -10.98 -9.88
CA ASP A 108 -5.47 -11.07 -8.57
C ASP A 108 -5.94 -9.66 -8.20
N CYS A 109 -7.24 -9.49 -7.98
CA CYS A 109 -7.82 -8.19 -7.66
C CYS A 109 -7.32 -7.64 -6.30
N HIS A 110 -6.81 -8.49 -5.42
CA HIS A 110 -6.28 -8.12 -4.12
C HIS A 110 -4.75 -8.04 -4.08
N LEU A 111 -4.04 -8.65 -5.04
CA LEU A 111 -2.57 -8.59 -5.13
C LEU A 111 -2.11 -8.10 -6.50
N LYS A 112 -1.89 -6.79 -6.58
CA LYS A 112 -1.34 -6.12 -7.75
C LYS A 112 0.17 -6.32 -7.79
N ARG A 113 0.73 -6.54 -8.98
CA ARG A 113 2.16 -6.73 -9.18
C ARG A 113 2.69 -5.70 -10.16
N VAL A 114 3.75 -5.01 -9.77
CA VAL A 114 4.47 -4.08 -10.64
C VAL A 114 5.84 -4.62 -10.96
N TYR A 115 6.19 -4.60 -12.24
CA TYR A 115 7.46 -5.15 -12.70
C TYR A 115 8.59 -4.14 -12.46
N VAL A 116 9.60 -4.57 -11.70
CA VAL A 116 10.81 -3.82 -11.38
C VAL A 116 12.03 -4.74 -11.57
N PRO A 117 12.85 -4.56 -12.62
CA PRO A 117 13.93 -5.49 -12.96
C PRO A 117 14.92 -5.78 -11.81
N LYS A 118 15.18 -4.78 -10.96
CA LYS A 118 16.18 -4.83 -9.89
C LYS A 118 15.57 -4.62 -8.51
N THR A 119 14.43 -5.24 -8.20
CA THR A 119 13.69 -5.08 -6.93
C THR A 119 14.58 -5.17 -5.68
N ALA A 120 15.41 -6.21 -5.57
CA ALA A 120 16.18 -6.49 -4.38
C ALA A 120 17.20 -5.40 -4.02
N THR A 121 17.81 -4.76 -5.03
CA THR A 121 18.79 -3.66 -4.84
C THR A 121 18.15 -2.28 -4.87
N THR A 122 16.87 -2.20 -5.23
CA THR A 122 16.14 -0.94 -5.38
C THR A 122 15.26 -0.62 -4.16
N ARG A 123 14.86 -1.64 -3.39
CA ARG A 123 14.00 -1.48 -2.22
C ARG A 123 14.63 -0.63 -1.12
N ILE A 124 13.79 0.08 -0.39
CA ILE A 124 14.14 0.79 0.85
C ILE A 124 13.51 0.03 2.01
N GLU A 125 14.28 -0.20 3.08
CA GLU A 125 13.71 -0.62 4.36
C GLU A 125 13.23 0.63 5.11
N HIS A 126 11.92 0.74 5.31
CA HIS A 126 11.32 1.90 5.96
C HIS A 126 11.41 1.76 7.48
N GLU A 127 12.17 2.65 8.12
CA GLU A 127 12.56 2.55 9.54
C GLU A 127 11.36 2.42 10.49
N GLU A 128 10.32 3.25 10.31
CA GLU A 128 9.18 3.27 11.22
C GLU A 128 8.28 2.02 11.10
N THR A 129 8.19 1.45 9.89
CA THR A 129 7.25 0.35 9.63
C THR A 129 7.94 -1.01 9.54
N GLY A 130 9.27 -1.05 9.37
CA GLY A 130 10.06 -2.27 9.10
C GLY A 130 9.69 -2.96 7.78
N LEU A 131 9.11 -2.22 6.83
CA LEU A 131 8.66 -2.77 5.55
C LEU A 131 9.70 -2.50 4.47
N PHE A 132 9.88 -3.44 3.54
CA PHE A 132 10.56 -3.15 2.29
C PHE A 132 9.59 -2.46 1.34
N LEU A 133 9.93 -1.27 0.87
CA LEU A 133 9.11 -0.43 0.01
C LEU A 133 9.83 -0.09 -1.30
N LEU A 134 9.06 0.20 -2.34
CA LEU A 134 9.58 0.91 -3.51
C LEU A 134 10.02 2.32 -3.10
N PRO A 135 11.13 2.84 -3.64
CA PRO A 135 11.55 4.22 -3.37
C PRO A 135 10.44 5.24 -3.65
N PRO A 136 10.45 6.41 -2.98
CA PRO A 136 9.47 7.48 -3.17
C PRO A 136 9.09 7.75 -4.63
N ALA A 137 10.07 7.99 -5.50
CA ALA A 137 9.86 8.28 -6.91
C ALA A 137 9.20 7.11 -7.67
N MET A 138 9.59 5.87 -7.39
CA MET A 138 8.94 4.69 -8.00
C MET A 138 7.52 4.47 -7.46
N THR A 139 7.28 4.76 -6.18
CA THR A 139 5.93 4.75 -5.59
C THR A 139 5.01 5.75 -6.30
N LEU A 140 5.51 6.94 -6.64
CA LEU A 140 4.77 7.92 -7.42
C LEU A 140 4.40 7.40 -8.82
N LEU A 141 5.33 6.75 -9.51
CA LEU A 141 5.09 6.16 -10.83
C LEU A 141 4.07 5.01 -10.79
N ASP A 142 4.14 4.16 -9.76
CA ASP A 142 3.17 3.09 -9.53
C ASP A 142 1.75 3.67 -9.28
N CYS A 143 1.65 4.67 -8.41
CA CYS A 143 0.38 5.36 -8.13
C CYS A 143 -0.16 6.07 -9.39
N ALA A 144 0.69 6.70 -10.19
CA ALA A 144 0.31 7.36 -11.45
C ALA A 144 -0.16 6.39 -12.53
N GLY A 145 0.33 5.14 -12.52
CA GLY A 145 -0.14 4.08 -13.41
C GLY A 145 -1.46 3.45 -12.95
N SER A 146 -1.74 3.51 -11.65
CA SER A 146 -2.91 2.88 -11.03
C SER A 146 -4.13 3.79 -10.89
N HIS A 147 -3.95 5.12 -10.98
CA HIS A 147 -5.00 6.09 -10.67
C HIS A 147 -5.11 7.20 -11.73
N GLU A 148 -6.33 7.74 -11.89
CA GLU A 148 -6.56 8.92 -12.73
C GLU A 148 -5.78 10.13 -12.19
N PHE A 149 -5.41 11.05 -13.09
CA PHE A 149 -4.65 12.26 -12.79
C PHE A 149 -5.12 13.00 -11.51
N ARG A 150 -6.43 13.19 -11.33
CA ARG A 150 -7.00 13.90 -10.17
C ARG A 150 -6.72 13.22 -8.81
N PHE A 151 -6.58 11.90 -8.82
CA PHE A 151 -6.28 11.11 -7.63
C PHE A 151 -4.77 10.92 -7.47
N ALA A 152 -4.03 10.93 -8.57
CA ALA A 152 -2.57 10.80 -8.60
C ALA A 152 -1.85 12.08 -8.15
N LEU A 153 -2.37 13.27 -8.46
CA LEU A 153 -1.71 14.55 -8.17
C LEU A 153 -1.40 14.78 -6.68
N PRO A 154 -2.30 14.49 -5.72
CA PRO A 154 -2.00 14.66 -4.30
C PRO A 154 -0.79 13.86 -3.79
N PHE A 155 -0.55 12.67 -4.36
CA PHE A 155 0.65 11.90 -4.03
C PHE A 155 1.92 12.66 -4.42
N PHE A 156 1.92 13.28 -5.61
CA PHE A 156 3.05 14.04 -6.12
C PHE A 156 3.26 15.32 -5.30
N ASP A 157 2.21 16.10 -5.04
CA ASP A 157 2.31 17.34 -4.27
C ASP A 157 2.96 17.10 -2.91
N SER A 158 2.44 16.13 -2.17
CA SER A 158 2.91 15.79 -0.82
C SER A 158 4.29 15.12 -0.82
N ALA A 159 4.61 14.29 -1.82
CA ALA A 159 5.95 13.71 -1.94
C ALA A 159 7.02 14.78 -2.24
N PHE A 160 6.68 15.79 -3.06
CA PHE A 160 7.56 16.91 -3.36
C PHE A 160 7.73 17.83 -2.15
N ALA A 161 6.65 18.06 -1.39
CA ALA A 161 6.74 18.76 -0.10
C ALA A 161 7.68 18.05 0.90
N LYS A 162 7.80 16.72 0.78
CA LYS A 162 8.68 15.87 1.58
C LYS A 162 10.08 15.64 0.96
N GLY A 163 10.43 16.33 -0.12
CA GLY A 163 11.78 16.33 -0.68
C GLY A 163 12.02 15.41 -1.88
N THR A 164 11.00 14.73 -2.42
CA THR A 164 11.14 14.05 -3.72
C THR A 164 11.27 15.08 -4.84
N THR A 165 12.23 14.91 -5.75
CA THR A 165 12.45 15.86 -6.85
C THR A 165 11.93 15.35 -8.19
N ALA A 166 11.79 16.25 -9.15
CA ALA A 166 11.46 15.87 -10.53
C ALA A 166 12.56 15.01 -11.16
N GLU A 167 13.83 15.25 -10.82
CA GLU A 167 14.96 14.44 -11.30
C GLU A 167 14.86 13.00 -10.81
N ASP A 168 14.49 12.78 -9.55
CA ASP A 168 14.27 11.44 -9.00
C ASP A 168 13.17 10.68 -9.76
N VAL A 169 12.07 11.37 -10.09
CA VAL A 169 10.96 10.78 -10.85
C VAL A 169 11.37 10.45 -12.29
N LEU A 170 12.16 11.32 -12.93
CA LEU A 170 12.67 11.09 -14.28
C LEU A 170 13.68 9.93 -14.32
N ASP A 171 14.58 9.83 -13.35
CA ASP A 171 15.50 8.70 -13.22
C ASP A 171 14.73 7.39 -12.95
N ALA A 172 13.67 7.44 -12.14
CA ALA A 172 12.81 6.29 -11.88
C ALA A 172 12.09 5.76 -13.14
N LEU A 173 11.74 6.61 -14.11
CA LEU A 173 11.17 6.18 -15.41
C LEU A 173 12.11 5.27 -16.21
N GLY A 174 13.43 5.40 -16.00
CA GLY A 174 14.43 4.51 -16.62
C GLY A 174 14.60 3.18 -15.88
N ARG A 175 14.04 3.04 -14.67
CA ARG A 175 14.27 1.90 -13.75
C ARG A 175 13.04 1.01 -13.56
N MET A 176 11.85 1.52 -13.86
CA MET A 176 10.59 0.80 -13.74
C MET A 176 9.72 1.04 -14.97
N HIS A 177 8.96 0.03 -15.39
CA HIS A 177 8.01 0.18 -16.48
C HIS A 177 6.81 1.02 -16.02
N ALA A 178 6.76 2.28 -16.44
CA ALA A 178 5.65 3.19 -16.19
C ALA A 178 5.35 4.03 -17.45
N ASP A 179 4.12 4.51 -17.60
CA ASP A 179 3.77 5.41 -18.70
C ASP A 179 4.42 6.79 -18.49
N PRO A 180 5.40 7.18 -19.33
CA PRO A 180 6.07 8.46 -19.18
C PRO A 180 5.11 9.64 -19.39
N ARG A 181 4.04 9.47 -20.16
CA ARG A 181 3.10 10.56 -20.47
C ARG A 181 2.30 10.95 -19.23
N SER A 182 1.78 9.97 -18.49
CA SER A 182 1.09 10.20 -17.21
C SER A 182 2.00 10.90 -16.21
N ALA A 183 3.23 10.39 -16.02
CA ALA A 183 4.20 10.96 -15.08
C ALA A 183 4.61 12.39 -15.45
N LEU A 184 4.96 12.65 -16.71
CA LEU A 184 5.32 13.99 -17.18
C LEU A 184 4.16 14.98 -17.08
N ARG A 185 2.92 14.53 -17.28
CA ARG A 185 1.73 15.36 -17.08
C ARG A 185 1.58 15.76 -15.61
N LEU A 186 1.78 14.84 -14.67
CA LEU A 186 1.74 15.12 -13.23
C LEU A 186 2.85 16.08 -12.80
N LEU A 187 4.08 15.86 -13.27
CA LEU A 187 5.23 16.74 -12.98
C LEU A 187 5.00 18.19 -13.42
N ARG A 188 4.25 18.43 -14.50
CA ARG A 188 3.90 19.80 -14.96
C ARG A 188 2.92 20.53 -14.04
N HIS A 189 2.19 19.82 -13.20
CA HIS A 189 1.13 20.37 -12.34
C HIS A 189 1.43 20.25 -10.85
N VAL A 190 2.54 19.60 -10.48
CA VAL A 190 2.90 19.40 -9.09
C VAL A 190 3.10 20.74 -8.39
N ASN A 191 2.53 20.87 -7.21
CA ASN A 191 2.68 22.02 -6.35
C ASN A 191 3.02 21.57 -4.94
N ALA A 192 4.31 21.62 -4.59
CA ALA A 192 4.82 21.23 -3.27
C ALA A 192 4.27 22.09 -2.10
N LYS A 193 3.61 23.22 -2.40
CA LYS A 193 2.95 24.08 -1.41
C LYS A 193 1.44 23.86 -1.33
N SER A 194 0.91 22.89 -2.08
CA SER A 194 -0.52 22.62 -2.09
C SER A 194 -0.94 22.01 -0.76
N GLU A 195 -1.75 22.73 0.01
CA GLU A 195 -2.54 22.13 1.08
C GLU A 195 -3.73 21.44 0.42
N ASN A 196 -3.57 20.16 0.04
CA ASN A 196 -4.70 19.42 -0.47
C ASN A 196 -5.61 19.11 0.72
N GLY A 197 -6.70 19.87 0.82
CA GLY A 197 -7.66 19.83 1.93
C GLY A 197 -8.16 18.42 2.23
N GLY A 198 -7.40 17.70 3.05
CA GLY A 198 -7.84 16.46 3.67
C GLY A 198 -9.05 16.80 4.51
N ASN A 199 -10.19 16.21 4.17
CA ASN A 199 -11.46 16.37 4.88
C ASN A 199 -11.24 16.34 6.39
N ARG A 200 -11.18 17.53 7.00
CA ARG A 200 -11.20 17.71 8.44
C ARG A 200 -12.64 17.49 8.88
N TRP A 201 -13.01 16.25 9.15
CA TRP A 201 -14.16 16.01 10.03
C TRP A 201 -13.72 16.32 11.47
N HIS A 202 -13.72 17.61 11.81
CA HIS A 202 -13.91 18.03 13.19
C HIS A 202 -15.37 18.46 13.35
N ALA A 203 -16.11 17.68 14.12
CA ALA A 203 -17.21 18.12 14.98
C ALA A 203 -17.41 16.97 15.97
N GLU A 204 -16.80 17.07 17.16
CA GLU A 204 -17.52 17.49 18.37
C GLU A 204 -18.73 16.59 18.67
N ARG A 205 -18.52 15.61 19.55
CA ARG A 205 -19.18 15.46 20.86
C ARG A 205 -18.60 14.28 21.63
#